data_AF-A0A9Q3IRM1-F1
#
_entry.id   AF-A0A9Q3IRM1-F1
#
_cell.length_a   1.000
_cell.length_b   1.000
_cell.length_c   1.000
_cell.angle_alpha   90.00
_cell.angle_beta   90.00
_cell.angle_gamma   90.00
#
_symmetry.space_group_name_H-M   'P 1'
#
loop_
_entity.id
_entity.type
_entity.pdbx_description
1 polymer ?
#
loop_
_entity_poly.entity_id
_entity_poly.type
_entity_poly.pdbx_seq_one_letter_code
_entity_poly.pdbx_strand_id
1 'polypeptide(L)' 'MKLLRIICHIGIYEYTRIPFGIKNAPAHFQRMMETIFQEEILEGWMVVYIDDILIYSETFQGHVQYIDRVL' A
#
# COMPACT_ATOMS: atom_id res chain seq x y z
N MET A 1 4.69 -22.09 -8.50
CA MET A 1 4.84 -21.57 -7.12
C MET A 1 3.47 -21.69 -6.43
N LYS A 2 3.25 -22.69 -5.57
CA LYS A 2 1.92 -23.13 -5.06
C LYS A 2 1.66 -22.71 -3.60
N LEU A 3 2.16 -21.56 -3.15
CA LEU A 3 2.19 -21.20 -1.73
C LEU A 3 0.94 -20.45 -1.24
N LEU A 4 0.01 -20.10 -2.13
CA LEU A 4 -1.17 -19.26 -1.83
C LEU A 4 -2.50 -20.03 -1.92
N ARG A 5 -2.47 -21.36 -1.74
CA ARG A 5 -3.68 -22.17 -1.78
C ARG A 5 -4.31 -22.31 -0.41
N ILE A 6 -5.63 -22.22 -0.38
CA ILE A 6 -6.46 -22.55 0.79
C ILE A 6 -7.28 -23.80 0.47
N ILE A 7 -7.33 -24.72 1.43
CA ILE A 7 -8.15 -25.92 1.37
C ILE A 7 -9.36 -25.70 2.28
N CYS A 8 -10.55 -25.75 1.70
CA CYS A 8 -11.83 -25.67 2.40
C CYS A 8 -12.60 -26.99 2.24
N HIS A 9 -13.60 -27.22 3.08
CA HIS A 9 -14.47 -28.42 3.01
C HIS A 9 -15.19 -28.59 1.65
N ILE A 10 -15.30 -27.52 0.85
CA ILE A 10 -15.92 -27.50 -0.48
C ILE A 10 -14.94 -27.48 -1.65
N GLY A 11 -13.62 -27.38 -1.42
CA GLY A 11 -12.64 -27.34 -2.51
C GLY A 11 -11.34 -26.62 -2.20
N ILE A 12 -10.52 -26.47 -3.24
CA ILE A 12 -9.21 -25.80 -3.19
C ILE A 12 -9.31 -24.48 -3.97
N TYR A 13 -8.88 -23.40 -3.32
CA TYR A 13 -8.87 -22.06 -3.89
C TYR A 13 -7.44 -21.49 -3.88
N GLU A 14 -7.16 -20.53 -4.76
CA GLU A 14 -5.86 -19.89 -4.88
C GLU A 14 -6.03 -18.38 -4.95
N TYR A 15 -5.23 -17.63 -4.19
CA TYR A 15 -5.28 -16.17 -4.24
C TYR A 15 -4.65 -15.62 -5.52
N THR A 16 -5.33 -14.67 -6.15
CA THR A 16 -4.84 -13.91 -7.32
C THR A 16 -4.18 -12.59 -6.94
N ARG A 17 -4.27 -12.20 -5.66
CA ARG A 17 -3.66 -11.02 -5.04
C ARG A 17 -2.96 -11.45 -3.76
N ILE A 18 -2.12 -10.58 -3.19
CA ILE A 18 -1.44 -10.89 -1.92
C ILE A 18 -2.49 -10.98 -0.80
N PRO A 19 -2.65 -12.13 -0.12
CA PRO A 19 -3.53 -12.23 1.04
C PRO A 19 -2.90 -11.66 2.31
N PHE A 20 -3.75 -11.34 3.28
CA PHE A 20 -3.31 -10.96 4.63
C PHE A 20 -2.59 -12.10 5.34
N GLY A 21 -1.69 -11.75 6.26
CA GLY A 21 -0.96 -12.71 7.10
C GLY A 21 0.32 -13.28 6.47
N ILE A 22 0.66 -12.90 5.24
CA ILE A 22 1.98 -13.21 4.67
C ILE A 22 3.03 -12.30 5.30
N LYS A 23 4.04 -12.90 5.94
CA LYS A 23 5.11 -12.19 6.64
C LYS A 23 5.78 -11.07 5.82
N ASN A 24 5.99 -11.28 4.53
CA ASN A 24 6.69 -10.34 3.65
C ASN A 24 5.76 -9.44 2.84
N ALA A 25 4.43 -9.56 3.00
CA ALA A 25 3.49 -8.71 2.28
C ALA A 25 3.68 -7.21 2.58
N PRO A 26 3.85 -6.77 3.84
CA PRO A 26 4.03 -5.35 4.14
C PRO A 26 5.30 -4.76 3.51
N ALA A 27 6.42 -5.50 3.56
CA ALA A 27 7.67 -5.05 2.94
C ALA A 27 7.60 -4.98 1.41
N HIS A 28 6.75 -5.81 0.78
CA HIS A 28 6.50 -5.70 -0.65
C HIS A 28 5.60 -4.50 -0.98
N PHE A 29 4.55 -4.28 -0.18
CA PHE A 29 3.66 -3.13 -0.35
C PHE A 29 4.42 -1.82 -0.15
N GLN A 30 5.20 -1.70 0.93
CA GLN A 30 5.98 -0.51 1.22
C GLN A 30 6.93 -0.15 0.07
N ARG A 31 7.74 -1.10 -0.44
CA ARG A 31 8.64 -0.84 -1.58
C ARG A 31 7.90 -0.41 -2.84
N MET A 32 6.72 -1.00 -3.09
CA MET A 32 5.90 -0.62 -4.24
C MET A 32 5.39 0.81 -4.09
N MET A 33 4.86 1.17 -2.92
CA MET A 33 4.32 2.51 -2.65
C MET A 33 5.43 3.57 -2.60
N GLU A 34 6.59 3.29 -2.02
CA GLU A 34 7.77 4.16 -2.06
C GLU A 34 8.25 4.44 -3.50
N THR A 35 8.08 3.47 -4.40
CA THR A 35 8.43 3.63 -5.82
C THR A 35 7.39 4.49 -6.56
N ILE A 36 6.10 4.32 -6.25
CA ILE A 36 5.02 5.07 -6.88
C ILE A 36 5.03 6.53 -6.43
N PHE A 37 5.21 6.77 -5.13
CA PHE A 37 5.15 8.10 -4.51
C PHE A 37 6.52 8.72 -4.24
N GLN A 38 7.52 8.34 -5.04
CA GLN A 38 8.89 8.80 -4.83
C GLN A 38 8.98 10.34 -4.87
N GLU A 39 8.24 10.99 -5.76
CA GLU A 39 8.24 12.44 -5.90
C GLU A 39 7.62 13.13 -4.67
N GLU A 40 6.45 12.67 -4.23
CA GLU A 40 5.74 13.21 -3.07
C GLU A 40 6.52 13.02 -1.75
N ILE A 41 7.22 11.89 -1.62
CA ILE A 41 8.13 11.63 -0.50
C ILE A 41 9.33 12.58 -0.53
N LEU A 42 9.91 12.83 -1.71
CA LEU A 42 11.04 13.77 -1.88
C LEU A 42 10.63 15.23 -1.63
N GLU A 43 9.40 15.59 -1.98
CA GLU A 43 8.80 16.90 -1.66
C GLU A 43 8.53 17.05 -0.14
N GLY A 44 8.59 15.96 0.63
CA GLY A 44 8.59 15.97 2.10
C GLY A 44 7.21 16.06 2.74
N TRP A 45 6.13 16.03 1.96
CA TRP A 45 4.76 16.08 2.47
C TRP A 45 4.07 14.71 2.50
N MET A 46 4.73 13.63 2.07
CA MET A 46 4.19 12.27 2.15
C MET A 46 5.16 11.28 2.82
N VAL A 47 4.62 10.34 3.60
CA VAL A 47 5.33 9.18 4.15
C VAL A 47 4.51 7.92 3.93
N VAL A 48 5.13 6.86 3.42
CA VAL A 48 4.55 5.51 3.34
C VAL A 48 4.94 4.73 4.59
N TYR A 49 3.98 4.13 5.27
CA TYR A 49 4.22 3.33 6.48
C TYR A 49 3.40 2.04 6.49
N ILE A 50 4.06 0.89 6.28
CA ILE A 50 3.43 -0.44 6.25
C ILE A 50 2.27 -0.46 5.26
N ASP A 51 1.02 -0.41 5.72
CA ASP A 51 -0.18 -0.46 4.87
C ASP A 51 -0.82 0.93 4.68
N ASP A 52 -0.32 1.96 5.37
CA ASP A 52 -0.87 3.32 5.40
C ASP A 52 0.02 4.32 4.65
N ILE A 53 -0.59 5.39 4.16
CA ILE A 53 0.09 6.56 3.58
C ILE A 53 -0.30 7.79 4.39
N LEU A 54 0.70 8.50 4.92
CA LEU A 54 0.53 9.74 5.66
C LEU A 54 0.80 10.93 4.75
N ILE A 55 -0.12 11.89 4.73
CA ILE A 55 -0.04 13.13 3.96
C ILE A 55 -0.05 14.30 4.93
N TYR A 56 0.89 15.24 4.79
CA TYR A 56 1.05 16.43 5.62
C TYR A 56 0.73 17.70 4.83
N SER A 57 0.17 18.70 5.49
CA SER A 57 -0.11 20.00 4.88
C SER A 57 -0.34 21.05 5.96
N GLU A 58 -0.02 22.31 5.66
CA GLU A 58 -0.21 23.41 6.61
C GLU A 58 -1.66 23.92 6.69
N THR A 59 -2.42 23.77 5.59
CA THR A 59 -3.80 24.25 5.50
C THR A 59 -4.71 23.17 4.96
N PHE A 60 -5.99 23.22 5.33
CA PHE A 60 -7.00 22.30 4.82
C PHE A 60 -7.12 22.35 3.29
N GLN A 61 -7.08 23.56 2.72
CA GLN A 61 -7.16 23.74 1.26
C GLN A 61 -5.97 23.08 0.54
N GLY A 62 -4.76 23.23 1.08
CA GLY A 62 -3.56 22.55 0.57
C GLY A 62 -3.64 21.03 0.75
N HIS A 63 -4.21 20.55 1.86
CA HIS A 63 -4.43 19.12 2.10
C HIS A 63 -5.30 18.49 1.01
N VAL A 64 -6.41 19.15 0.66
CA VAL A 64 -7.32 18.67 -0.39
C VAL A 64 -6.59 18.58 -1.74
N GLN A 65 -5.74 19.56 -2.07
CA GLN A 65 -4.93 19.53 -3.29
C GLN A 65 -3.93 18.37 -3.30
N TYR A 66 -3.30 18.05 -2.16
CA TYR A 66 -2.42 16.90 -2.05
C TYR A 66 -3.17 15.58 -2.15
N ILE A 67 -4.38 15.48 -1.59
CA ILE A 67 -5.23 14.31 -1.75
C ILE A 67 -5.62 14.12 -3.23
N ASP A 68 -6.05 15.19 -3.92
CA ASP A 68 -6.44 15.15 -5.34
C ASP A 68 -5.29 14.76 -6.28
N ARG A 69 -4.03 14.97 -5.87
CA ARG A 69 -2.85 14.53 -6.63
C ARG A 69 -2.60 13.02 -6.48
N VAL A 70 -3.06 12.42 -5.38
CA VAL A 70 -2.73 11.04 -4.98
C VAL A 70 -3.83 10.05 -5.35
N LEU A 71 -5.09 10.49 -5.34
CA LEU A 71 -6.29 9.68 -5.63
C LEU A 71 -6.73 9.80 -7.09
#